data_AF-A0A818YE40-F1
#
_entry.id   AF-A0A818YE40-F1
#
_cell.length_a   1.000
_cell.length_b   1.000
_cell.length_c   1.000
_cell.angle_alpha   90.00
_cell.angle_beta   90.00
_cell.angle_gamma   90.00
#
_symmetry.space_group_name_H-M   'P 1'
#
loop_
_entity.id
_entity.type
_entity.pdbx_description
1 polymer ?
#
loop_
_entity_poly.entity_id
_entity_poly.type
_entity_poly.pdbx_seq_one_letter_code
_entity_poly.pdbx_strand_id
1 'polypeptide(L)'
;MAYRNIKEINYRTVPLVRRELDKQLTTMVLIQVIYTFFSILPSMIIYLILAYGNIQDLVLIAQLRLIYAIMTCLYYSYFASPFYIYVCASERFRRQLIHVISKIHLKRFQARIATVNQVIPHI
;
A
#
# COMPACT_ATOMS: atom_id res chain seq x y z
N MET A 1 9.84 40.67 21.29
CA MET A 1 9.51 39.51 22.15
C MET A 1 8.96 38.31 21.37
N ALA A 2 8.06 38.47 20.40
CA ALA A 2 7.49 37.36 19.62
C ALA A 2 8.50 36.53 18.79
N TYR A 3 9.58 37.14 18.29
CA TYR A 3 10.57 36.46 17.43
C TYR A 3 11.44 35.43 18.16
N ARG A 4 11.62 35.56 19.49
CA ARG A 4 12.37 34.59 20.32
C ARG A 4 11.53 33.35 20.67
N ASN A 5 10.23 33.52 20.94
CA ASN A 5 9.32 32.41 21.21
C ASN A 5 9.17 31.46 20.00
N ILE A 6 9.19 31.98 18.77
CA ILE A 6 9.11 31.16 17.55
C ILE A 6 10.36 30.25 17.40
N LYS A 7 11.53 30.72 17.84
CA LYS A 7 12.79 29.95 17.76
C LYS A 7 12.81 28.78 18.74
N GLU A 8 12.28 28.95 19.95
CA GLU A 8 12.21 27.87 20.95
C GLU A 8 11.12 26.83 20.63
N ILE A 9 10.00 27.25 20.04
CA ILE A 9 8.94 26.33 19.59
C ILE A 9 9.46 25.45 18.43
N ASN A 10 10.23 26.01 17.49
CA ASN A 10 10.77 25.25 16.36
C ASN A 10 11.74 24.14 16.81
N TYR A 11 12.58 24.38 17.82
CA TYR A 11 13.56 23.38 18.26
C TYR A 11 12.92 22.17 18.96
N ARG A 12 11.79 22.36 19.65
CA ARG A 12 11.06 21.27 20.33
C ARG A 12 10.07 20.53 19.43
N THR A 13 9.56 21.16 18.38
CA THR A 13 8.58 20.54 17.47
C THR A 13 9.24 19.62 16.43
N VAL A 14 10.45 19.96 15.95
CA VAL A 14 11.22 19.12 15.02
C VAL A 14 11.47 17.68 15.52
N PRO A 15 11.92 17.44 16.78
CA PRO A 15 12.12 16.08 17.28
C PRO A 15 10.80 15.31 17.49
N LEU A 16 9.70 15.99 17.83
CA LEU A 16 8.39 15.36 18.00
C LEU A 16 7.82 14.89 16.66
N VAL A 17 7.89 15.73 15.61
CA VAL A 17 7.44 15.36 14.26
C VAL A 17 8.31 14.23 13.68
N ARG A 18 9.62 14.24 13.90
CA ARG A 18 10.50 13.12 13.51
C ARG A 18 10.12 11.82 14.19
N ARG A 19 9.86 11.84 15.50
CA ARG A 19 9.51 10.64 16.26
C ARG A 19 8.20 10.00 15.78
N GLU A 20 7.20 10.81 15.43
CA GLU A 20 5.94 10.29 14.89
C GLU A 20 6.12 9.70 13.49
N LEU A 21 6.98 10.30 12.67
CA LEU A 21 7.29 9.81 11.33
C LEU A 21 8.06 8.48 11.38
N ASP A 22 9.00 8.34 12.32
CA ASP A 22 9.71 7.09 12.58
C ASP A 22 8.78 6.00 13.12
N LYS A 23 7.81 6.36 13.99
CA LYS A 23 6.79 5.44 14.49
C LYS A 23 5.87 4.95 13.37
N GLN A 24 5.48 5.83 12.44
CA GLN A 24 4.70 5.45 11.28
C GLN A 24 5.48 4.51 10.35
N LEU A 25 6.75 4.83 10.08
CA LEU A 25 7.61 3.99 9.25
C LEU A 25 7.79 2.59 9.87
N THR A 26 8.11 2.52 11.16
CA THR A 26 8.28 1.25 11.86
C THR A 26 6.99 0.45 11.92
N THR A 27 5.84 1.08 12.16
CA THR A 27 4.53 0.41 12.11
C THR A 27 4.26 -0.17 10.72
N MET A 28 4.59 0.59 9.67
CA MET A 28 4.41 0.17 8.30
C MET A 28 5.28 -1.06 7.97
N VAL A 29 6.57 -1.01 8.32
CA VAL A 29 7.49 -2.12 8.12
C VAL A 29 7.04 -3.34 8.92
N LEU A 30 6.57 -3.15 10.16
CA LEU A 30 6.06 -4.24 10.99
C LEU A 30 4.88 -4.96 10.32
N ILE A 31 3.90 -4.22 9.79
CA ILE A 31 2.77 -4.79 9.06
C ILE A 31 3.24 -5.55 7.82
N GLN A 32 4.18 -4.98 7.05
CA GLN A 32 4.75 -5.64 5.87
C GLN A 32 5.45 -6.94 6.25
N VAL A 33 6.25 -6.94 7.32
CA VAL A 33 6.97 -8.14 7.79
C VAL A 33 5.98 -9.22 8.22
N ILE A 34 4.98 -8.87 9.04
CA ILE A 34 3.93 -9.80 9.47
C ILE A 34 3.24 -10.43 8.23
N TYR A 35 2.81 -9.59 7.29
CA TYR A 35 2.15 -10.06 6.08
C TYR A 35 3.07 -10.93 5.20
N THR A 36 4.36 -10.61 5.14
CA THR A 36 5.38 -11.41 4.43
C THR A 36 5.46 -12.82 5.00
N PHE A 37 5.52 -12.96 6.32
CA PHE A 37 5.54 -14.27 6.97
C PHE A 37 4.29 -15.08 6.62
N PHE A 38 3.10 -14.48 6.73
CA PHE A 38 1.84 -15.18 6.42
C PHE A 38 1.66 -15.54 4.94
N SER A 39 2.27 -14.77 4.02
CA SER A 39 2.09 -15.00 2.58
C SER A 39 3.15 -15.96 2.01
N ILE A 40 4.40 -15.87 2.48
CA ILE A 40 5.52 -16.63 1.92
C ILE A 40 5.67 -17.98 2.61
N LEU A 41 5.60 -18.03 3.95
CA LEU A 41 5.94 -19.23 4.71
C LEU A 41 4.99 -20.41 4.43
N PRO A 42 3.65 -20.23 4.43
CA PRO A 42 2.73 -21.31 4.07
C PRO A 42 2.89 -21.78 2.62
N SER A 43 3.16 -20.84 1.70
CA SER A 43 3.40 -21.14 0.28
C SER A 43 4.63 -22.04 0.10
N MET A 44 5.72 -21.74 0.80
CA MET A 44 6.94 -22.56 0.77
C MET A 44 6.72 -23.95 1.35
N ILE A 45 5.99 -24.07 2.48
CA ILE A 45 5.70 -25.36 3.11
C ILE A 45 4.91 -26.26 2.16
N ILE A 46 3.82 -25.75 1.57
CA ILE A 46 2.98 -26.53 0.66
C ILE A 46 3.72 -26.91 -0.61
N TYR A 47 4.56 -26.00 -1.15
CA TYR A 47 5.41 -26.29 -2.28
C TYR A 47 6.37 -27.46 -2.00
N LEU A 48 7.02 -27.46 -0.84
CA LEU A 48 7.92 -28.55 -0.44
C LEU A 48 7.17 -29.88 -0.27
N ILE A 49 5.98 -29.85 0.34
CA ILE A 49 5.13 -31.05 0.50
C ILE A 49 4.74 -31.62 -0.88
N LEU A 50 4.38 -30.77 -1.84
CA LEU A 50 4.02 -31.23 -3.19
C LEU A 50 5.23 -31.70 -4.00
N ALA A 51 6.40 -31.09 -3.82
CA ALA A 51 7.60 -31.42 -4.57
C ALA A 51 8.27 -32.72 -4.10
N TYR A 52 8.26 -32.99 -2.79
CA TYR A 52 8.98 -34.11 -2.19
C TYR A 52 8.08 -35.13 -1.46
N GLY A 53 6.80 -34.81 -1.25
CA GLY A 53 5.86 -35.71 -0.62
C GLY A 53 5.51 -36.86 -1.55
N ASN A 54 5.82 -38.08 -1.13
CA ASN A 54 5.35 -39.29 -1.80
C ASN A 54 3.89 -39.57 -1.39
N ILE A 55 2.97 -38.77 -1.95
CA ILE A 55 1.55 -38.82 -1.63
C ILE A 55 0.86 -39.69 -2.68
N GLN A 56 0.24 -40.78 -2.24
CA GLN A 56 -0.46 -41.73 -3.12
C GLN A 56 -1.99 -41.54 -3.10
N ASP A 57 -2.51 -40.88 -2.06
CA ASP A 57 -3.94 -40.63 -1.91
C ASP A 57 -4.41 -39.47 -2.81
N LEU A 58 -5.33 -39.78 -3.72
CA LEU A 58 -5.91 -38.84 -4.69
C LEU A 58 -6.70 -37.71 -4.02
N VAL A 59 -7.38 -37.97 -2.91
CA VAL A 59 -8.19 -36.95 -2.21
C VAL A 59 -7.27 -35.94 -1.53
N LEU A 60 -6.21 -36.42 -0.88
CA LEU A 60 -5.20 -35.58 -0.25
C LEU A 60 -4.47 -34.71 -1.27
N ILE A 61 -4.14 -35.25 -2.45
CA ILE A 61 -3.53 -34.48 -3.55
C ILE A 61 -4.47 -33.35 -4.00
N ALA A 62 -5.77 -33.62 -4.16
CA ALA A 62 -6.73 -32.60 -4.57
C ALA A 62 -6.83 -31.46 -3.53
N GLN A 63 -6.86 -31.80 -2.24
CA GLN A 63 -6.85 -30.82 -1.15
C GLN A 63 -5.57 -29.97 -1.15
N LEU A 64 -4.40 -30.60 -1.28
CA LEU A 64 -3.11 -29.88 -1.32
C LEU A 64 -3.00 -28.97 -2.54
N ARG A 65 -3.54 -29.36 -3.70
CA ARG A 65 -3.59 -28.50 -4.88
C ARG A 65 -4.51 -27.29 -4.69
N LEU A 66 -5.66 -27.47 -4.03
CA LEU A 66 -6.54 -26.36 -3.68
C LEU A 66 -5.83 -25.39 -2.73
N ILE A 67 -5.19 -25.91 -1.69
CA ILE A 67 -4.41 -25.11 -0.74
C ILE A 67 -3.29 -24.37 -1.48
N TYR A 68 -2.57 -25.05 -2.37
CA TYR A 68 -1.51 -24.44 -3.18
C TYR A 68 -2.03 -23.30 -4.05
N ALA A 69 -3.21 -23.45 -4.68
CA ALA A 69 -3.82 -22.37 -5.46
C ALA A 69 -4.16 -21.15 -4.59
N ILE A 70 -4.75 -21.37 -3.40
CA ILE A 70 -5.05 -20.29 -2.44
C ILE A 70 -3.76 -19.59 -1.98
N MET A 71 -2.74 -20.36 -1.64
CA MET A 71 -1.44 -19.83 -1.20
C MET A 71 -0.72 -19.08 -2.33
N THR A 72 -0.84 -19.55 -3.57
CA THR A 72 -0.31 -18.85 -4.74
C THR A 72 -1.00 -17.50 -4.95
N CYS A 73 -2.32 -17.42 -4.77
CA CYS A 73 -3.03 -16.13 -4.79
C CYS A 73 -2.53 -15.18 -3.69
N LEU A 74 -2.35 -15.68 -2.46
CA LEU A 74 -1.79 -14.91 -1.35
C LEU A 74 -0.36 -14.43 -1.66
N TYR A 75 0.48 -15.29 -2.21
CA TYR A 75 1.83 -14.96 -2.64
C TYR A 75 1.85 -13.88 -3.73
N TYR A 76 0.95 -13.93 -4.72
CA TYR A 76 0.87 -12.84 -5.69
C TYR A 76 0.36 -11.53 -5.08
N SER A 77 -0.57 -11.59 -4.11
CA SER A 77 -1.01 -10.39 -3.41
C SER A 77 0.09 -9.72 -2.57
N TYR A 78 1.14 -10.44 -2.17
CA TYR A 78 2.33 -9.87 -1.55
C TYR A 78 3.07 -8.87 -2.42
N PHE A 79 3.11 -9.04 -3.74
CA PHE A 79 3.72 -8.03 -4.61
C PHE A 79 2.90 -6.73 -4.64
N ALA A 80 1.60 -6.79 -4.36
CA ALA A 80 0.72 -5.63 -4.28
C ALA A 80 0.60 -5.06 -2.85
N SER A 81 0.96 -5.82 -1.82
CA SER A 81 0.77 -5.44 -0.41
C SER A 81 1.43 -4.12 -0.02
N PRO A 82 2.65 -3.76 -0.48
CA PRO A 82 3.27 -2.50 -0.08
C PRO A 82 2.37 -1.32 -0.41
N PHE A 83 1.77 -1.30 -1.61
CA PHE A 83 0.88 -0.22 -2.04
C PHE A 83 -0.31 -0.07 -1.09
N TYR A 84 -1.01 -1.17 -0.79
CA TYR A 84 -2.16 -1.14 0.12
C TYR A 84 -1.77 -0.70 1.54
N ILE A 85 -0.62 -1.18 2.04
CA ILE A 85 -0.12 -0.78 3.35
C ILE A 85 0.25 0.72 3.36
N TYR A 86 0.89 1.25 2.30
CA TYR A 86 1.16 2.70 2.18
C TYR A 86 -0.14 3.51 2.20
N VAL A 87 -1.19 3.05 1.51
CA VAL A 87 -2.50 3.73 1.47
C VAL A 87 -3.20 3.71 2.83
N CYS A 88 -3.17 2.58 3.54
CA CYS A 88 -3.87 2.42 4.81
C CYS A 88 -3.10 3.02 6.00
N ALA A 89 -1.80 2.77 6.10
CA ALA A 89 -0.99 3.14 7.26
C ALA A 89 -0.45 4.57 7.19
N SER A 90 -0.17 5.10 6.00
CA SER A 90 0.39 6.45 5.86
C SER A 90 -0.68 7.48 5.53
N GLU A 91 -1.13 8.19 6.57
CA GLU A 91 -2.01 9.35 6.48
C GLU A 91 -1.48 10.43 5.51
N ARG A 92 -0.16 10.65 5.51
CA ARG A 92 0.49 11.64 4.64
C ARG A 92 0.43 11.21 3.18
N PHE A 93 0.79 9.96 2.89
CA PHE A 93 0.76 9.42 1.54
C PHE A 93 -0.67 9.44 0.99
N ARG A 94 -1.66 9.01 1.78
CA ARG A 94 -3.07 9.02 1.40
C ARG A 94 -3.55 10.43 1.03
N ARG A 95 -3.23 11.45 1.84
CA ARG A 95 -3.57 12.85 1.52
C ARG A 95 -2.90 13.35 0.25
N GLN A 96 -1.61 13.05 0.05
CA GLN A 96 -0.88 13.42 -1.16
C GLN A 96 -1.47 12.75 -2.41
N LEU A 97 -1.80 11.46 -2.31
CA LEU A 97 -2.43 10.69 -3.37
C LEU A 97 -3.78 11.31 -3.78
N ILE A 98 -4.65 11.58 -2.81
CA ILE A 98 -5.95 12.22 -3.04
C ILE A 98 -5.77 13.59 -3.69
N HIS A 99 -4.81 14.39 -3.22
CA HIS A 99 -4.54 15.71 -3.79
C HIS A 99 -4.11 15.63 -5.26
N VAL A 100 -3.21 14.71 -5.59
CA VAL A 100 -2.75 14.50 -6.98
C VAL A 100 -3.89 14.02 -7.87
N ILE A 101 -4.67 13.05 -7.42
CA ILE A 101 -5.84 12.52 -8.15
C ILE A 101 -6.86 13.63 -8.41
N SER A 102 -7.21 14.41 -7.38
CA SER A 102 -8.13 15.54 -7.48
C SER A 102 -7.63 16.59 -8.49
N LYS A 103 -6.33 16.92 -8.44
CA LYS A 103 -5.71 17.87 -9.38
C LYS A 103 -5.74 17.37 -10.82
N ILE A 104 -5.53 16.07 -11.05
CA ILE A 104 -5.62 15.46 -12.38
C ILE A 104 -7.06 15.50 -12.89
N HIS A 105 -8.04 15.14 -12.05
CA HIS A 105 -9.46 15.22 -12.43
C HIS A 105 -9.89 16.64 -12.75
N LEU A 106 -9.50 17.62 -11.93
CA LEU A 106 -9.82 19.03 -12.16
C LEU A 106 -9.23 19.52 -13.49
N LYS A 107 -7.96 19.19 -13.77
CA LYS A 107 -7.32 19.54 -15.06
C LYS A 107 -8.03 18.89 -16.25
N ARG A 108 -8.39 17.60 -16.15
CA ARG A 108 -9.13 16.89 -17.20
C ARG A 108 -10.52 17.50 -17.42
N PHE A 109 -11.19 17.92 -16.35
CA PHE A 109 -12.49 18.58 -16.43
C PHE A 109 -12.39 19.96 -17.09
N GLN A 110 -11.43 20.78 -16.68
CA GLN A 110 -11.17 22.09 -17.30
C GLN A 110 -10.82 21.97 -18.78
N ALA A 111 -10.01 20.98 -19.16
CA ALA A 111 -9.68 20.72 -20.57
C ALA A 111 -10.92 20.36 -21.40
N ARG A 112 -11.84 19.55 -20.84
CA ARG A 112 -13.12 19.23 -21.50
C ARG A 112 -14.01 20.46 -21.70
N ILE A 113 -14.09 21.35 -20.71
CA ILE A 113 -14.86 22.60 -20.83
C ILE A 113 -14.25 23.50 -21.92
N ALA A 114 -12.92 23.64 -21.93
CA ALA A 114 -12.24 24.46 -22.94
C ALA A 114 -12.48 23.96 -24.37
N THR A 115 -12.48 22.64 -24.59
CA THR A 115 -12.80 22.06 -25.91
C THR A 115 -14.26 22.29 -26.32
N VAL A 116 -15.21 22.23 -25.38
CA VAL A 116 -16.63 22.48 -25.67
C VAL A 116 -16.86 23.94 -26.05
N ASN A 117 -16.24 24.88 -25.32
CA ASN A 117 -16.37 26.31 -25.59
C ASN A 117 -15.71 26.75 -26.91
N GLN A 118 -14.73 26.00 -27.42
CA GLN A 118 -14.13 26.25 -28.75
C GLN A 118 -15.02 25.77 -29.91
N VAL A 119 -15.87 24.77 -29.69
CA VAL A 119 -16.76 24.21 -30.71
C VAL A 119 -18.08 24.97 -30.81
N ILE A 120 -18.50 25.64 -29.73
CA ILE A 120 -19.68 26.50 -29.67
C ILE A 120 -19.22 27.94 -29.38
N PRO A 121 -18.66 28.66 -30.37
CA PRO A 121 -18.40 30.08 -30.20
C PRO A 121 -19.73 30.80 -30.01
N HIS A 122 -19.85 31.50 -28.89
CA HIS A 122 -20.96 32.35 -28.46
C HIS A 122 -21.88 32.83 -29.60
N ILE A 123 -23.14 32.38 -29.56
CA ILE A 123 -24.30 33.13 -30.09
C ILE A 123 -24.66 34.19 -29.05
#